data_AF-A0A7C4V971-F1
#
_entry.id   AF-A0A7C4V971-F1
#
_cell.length_a   1.000
_cell.length_b   1.000
_cell.length_c   1.000
_cell.angle_alpha   90.00
_cell.angle_beta   90.00
_cell.angle_gamma   90.00
#
_symmetry.space_group_name_H-M   'P 1'
#
loop_
_entity.id
_entity.type
_entity.pdbx_description
1 polymer ?
#
loop_
_entity_poly.entity_id
_entity_poly.type
_entity_poly.pdbx_seq_one_letter_code
_entity_poly.pdbx_strand_id
1 'polypeptide(L)'
;MEVERIDLFNTGREQFVLSSGNTRVVVVPEVGGRIVELSYKGVNALHVLYPKGVTFGPYTEYGGIEEHVGSAPGSLWKVPWKCEVSDDGSRVILSAFSGQTLVRKSLSLDADAPILHIRYEMSNYSGNFARFTFGIHPELAVNGNYRQLRFHVPGEGDVLSSGYSGPGFRRYIAPQQGWCAATAPHLNVPLLFMQMFPEGVIDSVEVYYPKVDSHLVLEPIIFGVGITPQKTAAFSYLVYFGPGDESSIPSIYAEQKHRLTSEYTSADPIPEAEDIPRYEFAKPGGFEIHPPEPPRIPEHAIHDVVQAVREGMREAEAAVRQAMKGLAESLDWGLRTKLGAQETPPEPPRDLRQERMKILQGVAEGRYSVEEAAKLLENLVERG
;
A
#
# COMPACT_ATOMS: atom_id res chain seq x y z
N MET A 1 -14.47 -23.49 11.51
CA MET A 1 -14.45 -22.51 10.40
C MET A 1 -15.34 -23.01 9.30
N GLU A 2 -16.11 -22.12 8.68
CA GLU A 2 -16.91 -22.38 7.48
C GLU A 2 -16.33 -21.57 6.31
N VAL A 3 -16.37 -22.15 5.10
CA VAL A 3 -15.97 -21.47 3.85
C VAL A 3 -17.14 -21.46 2.89
N GLU A 4 -17.57 -20.28 2.48
CA GLU A 4 -18.59 -20.08 1.47
C GLU A 4 -17.98 -19.48 0.20
N ARG A 5 -18.44 -19.94 -0.97
CA ARG A 5 -18.12 -19.35 -2.27
C ARG A 5 -19.36 -18.62 -2.77
N ILE A 6 -19.25 -17.31 -2.95
CA ILE A 6 -20.40 -16.45 -3.27
C ILE A 6 -19.94 -15.24 -4.07
N ASP A 7 -20.74 -14.82 -5.05
CA ASP A 7 -20.59 -13.51 -5.71
C ASP A 7 -21.21 -12.42 -4.82
N LEU A 8 -20.49 -12.08 -3.75
CA LEU A 8 -20.98 -11.17 -2.70
C LEU A 8 -21.21 -9.75 -3.24
N PHE A 9 -20.42 -9.36 -4.25
CA PHE A 9 -20.40 -7.99 -4.77
C PHE A 9 -21.08 -7.85 -6.14
N ASN A 10 -21.72 -8.91 -6.64
CA ASN A 10 -22.38 -8.97 -7.95
C ASN A 10 -21.44 -8.59 -9.11
N THR A 11 -20.21 -9.07 -9.06
CA THR A 11 -19.19 -8.84 -10.11
C THR A 11 -19.15 -9.94 -11.15
N GLY A 12 -19.97 -10.99 -10.98
CA GLY A 12 -19.91 -12.21 -11.79
C GLY A 12 -18.70 -13.09 -11.44
N ARG A 13 -18.03 -12.83 -10.32
CA ARG A 13 -16.86 -13.57 -9.84
C ARG A 13 -17.11 -14.03 -8.40
N GLU A 14 -16.63 -15.22 -8.07
CA GLU A 14 -16.76 -15.76 -6.72
C GLU A 14 -15.74 -15.14 -5.77
N GLN A 15 -16.20 -14.71 -4.61
CA GLN A 15 -15.39 -14.41 -3.44
C GLN A 15 -15.46 -15.57 -2.45
N PHE A 16 -14.41 -15.68 -1.63
CA PHE A 16 -14.28 -16.72 -0.61
C PHE A 16 -14.48 -16.10 0.76
N VAL A 17 -15.54 -16.50 1.45
CA VAL A 17 -15.91 -16.01 2.77
C VAL A 17 -15.53 -17.05 3.80
N LEU A 18 -14.58 -16.74 4.68
CA LEU A 18 -14.21 -17.57 5.81
C LEU A 18 -14.89 -17.02 7.06
N SER A 19 -15.58 -17.87 7.82
CA SER A 19 -16.24 -17.47 9.07
C SER A 19 -15.89 -18.42 10.22
N SER A 20 -15.65 -17.86 11.40
CA SER A 20 -15.41 -18.63 12.63
C SER A 20 -15.81 -17.79 13.85
N GLY A 21 -16.85 -18.24 14.56
CA GLY A 21 -17.39 -17.51 15.71
C GLY A 21 -17.80 -16.08 15.34
N ASN A 22 -17.12 -15.09 15.92
CA ASN A 22 -17.38 -13.67 15.66
C ASN A 22 -16.53 -13.07 14.54
N THR A 23 -15.64 -13.85 13.93
CA THR A 23 -14.68 -13.39 12.93
C THR A 23 -15.14 -13.79 11.54
N ARG A 24 -15.05 -12.84 10.60
CA ARG A 24 -15.35 -13.05 9.19
C ARG A 24 -14.26 -12.42 8.32
N VAL A 25 -13.84 -13.14 7.30
CA VAL A 25 -12.82 -12.72 6.32
C VAL A 25 -13.37 -12.92 4.92
N VAL A 26 -13.20 -11.93 4.05
CA VAL A 26 -13.61 -12.01 2.64
C VAL A 26 -12.40 -11.84 1.75
N VAL A 27 -12.17 -12.82 0.88
CA VAL A 27 -11.05 -12.88 -0.05
C VAL A 27 -11.56 -12.71 -1.48
N VAL A 28 -10.84 -11.90 -2.26
CA VAL A 28 -11.16 -11.54 -3.65
C VAL A 28 -10.02 -12.02 -4.56
N PRO A 29 -10.12 -13.23 -5.13
CA PRO A 29 -9.07 -13.81 -5.97
C PRO A 29 -8.75 -12.97 -7.21
N GLU A 30 -9.76 -12.40 -7.85
CA GLU A 30 -9.67 -11.77 -9.17
C GLU A 30 -8.90 -10.45 -9.20
N VAL A 31 -8.68 -9.81 -8.05
CA VAL A 31 -7.89 -8.58 -7.93
C VAL A 31 -6.78 -8.76 -6.89
N GLY A 32 -5.70 -9.45 -7.27
CA GLY A 32 -4.53 -9.60 -6.42
C GLY A 32 -4.72 -10.55 -5.24
N GLY A 33 -5.80 -11.35 -5.21
CA GLY A 33 -6.06 -12.27 -4.10
C GLY A 33 -6.32 -11.56 -2.77
N ARG A 34 -6.62 -10.26 -2.79
CA ARG A 34 -6.68 -9.39 -1.61
C ARG A 34 -7.73 -9.83 -0.61
N ILE A 35 -7.49 -9.52 0.67
CA ILE A 35 -8.50 -9.62 1.73
C ILE A 35 -9.23 -8.29 1.79
N VAL A 36 -10.50 -8.23 1.38
CA VAL A 36 -11.30 -6.99 1.40
C VAL A 36 -12.11 -6.82 2.67
N GLU A 37 -12.20 -7.84 3.51
CA GLU A 37 -12.84 -7.73 4.82
C GLU A 37 -12.10 -8.57 5.85
N LEU A 38 -11.87 -7.98 7.01
CA LEU A 38 -11.49 -8.65 8.23
C LEU A 38 -12.35 -8.02 9.34
N SER A 39 -13.40 -8.71 9.74
CA SER A 39 -14.39 -8.19 10.67
C SER A 39 -14.53 -9.02 11.94
N TYR A 40 -14.83 -8.34 13.05
CA TYR A 40 -15.13 -8.93 14.34
C TYR A 40 -16.46 -8.37 14.85
N LYS A 41 -17.45 -9.23 15.09
CA LYS A 41 -18.83 -8.83 15.47
C LYS A 41 -19.42 -7.74 14.54
N GLY A 42 -19.12 -7.84 13.24
CA GLY A 42 -19.61 -6.91 12.22
C GLY A 42 -18.84 -5.59 12.08
N VAL A 43 -17.85 -5.31 12.94
CA VAL A 43 -16.95 -4.17 12.76
C VAL A 43 -15.83 -4.59 11.83
N ASN A 44 -15.60 -3.90 10.71
CA ASN A 44 -14.49 -4.17 9.78
C ASN A 44 -13.24 -3.37 10.14
N ALA A 45 -12.06 -3.99 10.03
CA ALA A 45 -10.77 -3.34 10.25
C ALA A 45 -10.31 -2.48 9.05
N LEU A 46 -10.75 -2.84 7.85
CA LEU A 46 -10.11 -2.43 6.61
C LEU A 46 -10.82 -1.27 5.92
N HIS A 47 -10.05 -0.43 5.22
CA HIS A 47 -10.53 0.45 4.18
C HIS A 47 -10.88 -0.37 2.94
N VAL A 48 -12.05 -0.17 2.34
CA VAL A 48 -12.55 -1.02 1.24
C VAL A 48 -13.16 -0.16 0.15
N LEU A 49 -12.66 -0.32 -1.08
CA LEU A 49 -13.16 0.35 -2.29
C LEU A 49 -13.62 -0.66 -3.35
N TYR A 50 -13.25 -1.93 -3.21
CA TYR A 50 -13.74 -3.02 -4.05
C TYR A 50 -15.29 -3.07 -4.06
N PRO A 51 -15.95 -3.32 -5.21
CA PRO A 51 -15.37 -3.66 -6.52
C PRO A 51 -14.99 -2.46 -7.39
N LYS A 52 -15.34 -1.23 -6.98
CA LYS A 52 -15.20 -0.04 -7.83
C LYS A 52 -13.75 0.43 -7.95
N GLY A 53 -13.06 0.45 -6.82
CA GLY A 53 -11.72 1.01 -6.70
C GLY A 53 -11.64 2.52 -6.97
N VAL A 54 -10.46 3.10 -6.76
CA VAL A 54 -10.13 4.49 -7.11
C VAL A 54 -8.77 4.49 -7.83
N THR A 55 -8.70 5.13 -8.99
CA THR A 55 -7.50 5.13 -9.84
C THR A 55 -6.61 6.34 -9.57
N PHE A 56 -5.32 6.07 -9.32
CA PHE A 56 -4.26 7.05 -9.15
C PHE A 56 -3.15 6.78 -10.18
N GLY A 57 -3.23 7.43 -11.34
CA GLY A 57 -2.30 7.18 -12.43
C GLY A 57 -2.34 5.72 -12.89
N PRO A 58 -1.21 4.97 -12.87
CA PRO A 58 -1.19 3.56 -13.27
C PRO A 58 -1.74 2.60 -12.20
N TYR A 59 -1.98 3.06 -10.98
CA TYR A 59 -2.45 2.26 -9.85
C TYR A 59 -3.95 2.41 -9.68
N THR A 60 -4.64 1.33 -9.30
CA THR A 60 -6.03 1.38 -8.84
C THR A 60 -6.10 0.75 -7.47
N GLU A 61 -6.49 1.57 -6.50
CA GLU A 61 -6.68 1.20 -5.11
C GLU A 61 -8.04 0.53 -4.95
N TYR A 62 -8.06 -0.68 -4.40
CA TYR A 62 -9.32 -1.36 -4.06
C TYR A 62 -9.51 -1.52 -2.55
N GLY A 63 -8.57 -1.04 -1.75
CA GLY A 63 -8.55 -1.28 -0.31
C GLY A 63 -8.16 -2.71 0.06
N GLY A 64 -8.31 -3.01 1.35
CA GLY A 64 -8.11 -4.32 1.94
C GLY A 64 -6.70 -4.57 2.43
N ILE A 65 -6.27 -5.82 2.35
CA ILE A 65 -4.88 -6.26 2.50
C ILE A 65 -4.44 -6.80 1.14
N GLU A 66 -3.47 -6.14 0.52
CA GLU A 66 -2.87 -6.60 -0.74
C GLU A 66 -1.39 -6.95 -0.55
N GLU A 67 -0.87 -7.86 -1.38
CA GLU A 67 0.54 -8.20 -1.39
C GLU A 67 1.21 -7.66 -2.63
N HIS A 68 2.48 -7.30 -2.51
CA HIS A 68 3.28 -6.83 -3.63
C HIS A 68 4.62 -7.54 -3.71
N VAL A 69 5.05 -7.82 -4.94
CA VAL A 69 6.43 -8.20 -5.27
C VAL A 69 7.05 -7.05 -6.07
N GLY A 70 8.25 -6.63 -5.65
CA GLY A 70 8.88 -5.39 -6.12
C GLY A 70 8.34 -4.16 -5.38
N SER A 71 8.51 -2.97 -5.96
CA SER A 71 8.00 -1.72 -5.39
C SER A 71 6.47 -1.64 -5.50
N ALA A 72 5.78 -1.19 -4.44
CA ALA A 72 4.34 -0.96 -4.44
C ALA A 72 3.89 -0.14 -5.67
N PRO A 73 2.77 -0.51 -6.33
CA PRO A 73 1.83 -1.59 -5.96
C PRO A 73 2.32 -3.00 -6.33
N GLY A 74 3.46 -3.11 -7.00
CA GLY A 74 4.11 -4.36 -7.38
C GLY A 74 3.37 -5.18 -8.44
N SER A 75 3.95 -6.33 -8.76
CA SER A 75 3.44 -7.21 -9.83
C SER A 75 2.21 -8.03 -9.43
N LEU A 76 1.93 -8.20 -8.13
CA LEU A 76 0.83 -9.04 -7.65
C LEU A 76 -0.51 -8.29 -7.51
N TRP A 77 -0.49 -6.97 -7.31
CA TRP A 77 -1.63 -6.12 -6.92
C TRP A 77 -2.93 -6.37 -7.71
N LYS A 78 -2.83 -6.52 -9.04
CA LYS A 78 -4.00 -6.68 -9.94
C LYS A 78 -4.10 -8.05 -10.60
N VAL A 79 -3.14 -8.94 -10.34
CA VAL A 79 -3.11 -10.24 -10.99
C VAL A 79 -4.20 -11.12 -10.37
N PRO A 80 -5.04 -11.81 -11.15
CA PRO A 80 -5.96 -12.80 -10.61
C PRO A 80 -5.20 -13.98 -9.99
N TRP A 81 -5.54 -14.34 -8.76
CA TRP A 81 -4.99 -15.52 -8.08
C TRP A 81 -5.91 -16.71 -8.34
N LYS A 82 -5.31 -17.87 -8.63
CA LYS A 82 -6.05 -19.13 -8.59
C LYS A 82 -6.39 -19.42 -7.13
N CYS A 83 -7.63 -19.80 -6.86
CA CYS A 83 -8.11 -20.08 -5.51
C CYS A 83 -8.71 -21.48 -5.40
N GLU A 84 -8.34 -22.20 -4.34
CA GLU A 84 -8.78 -23.56 -4.02
C GLU A 84 -9.13 -23.64 -2.54
N VAL A 85 -10.05 -24.53 -2.16
CA VAL A 85 -10.32 -24.88 -0.76
C VAL A 85 -9.66 -26.23 -0.51
N SER A 86 -8.98 -26.42 0.61
CA SER A 86 -8.37 -27.71 0.97
C SER A 86 -9.43 -28.81 1.06
N ASP A 87 -9.01 -30.07 0.85
CA ASP A 87 -9.92 -31.23 0.83
C ASP A 87 -10.71 -31.40 2.13
N ASP A 88 -10.12 -31.03 3.27
CA ASP A 88 -10.75 -31.05 4.59
C ASP A 88 -11.59 -29.79 4.90
N GLY A 89 -11.66 -28.84 3.97
CA GLY A 89 -12.39 -27.58 4.12
C GLY A 89 -11.75 -26.58 5.09
N SER A 90 -10.57 -26.90 5.63
CA SER A 90 -9.96 -26.12 6.73
C SER A 90 -9.18 -24.90 6.27
N ARG A 91 -8.89 -24.77 4.97
CA ARG A 91 -8.06 -23.68 4.42
C ARG A 91 -8.55 -23.20 3.05
N VAL A 92 -8.35 -21.91 2.79
CA VAL A 92 -8.42 -21.32 1.45
C VAL A 92 -6.99 -21.07 0.96
N ILE A 93 -6.64 -21.62 -0.20
CA ILE A 93 -5.31 -21.55 -0.78
C ILE A 93 -5.38 -20.70 -2.05
N LEU A 94 -4.57 -19.65 -2.09
CA LEU A 94 -4.43 -18.80 -3.27
C LEU A 94 -3.02 -18.96 -3.85
N SER A 95 -2.91 -18.88 -5.17
CA SER A 95 -1.62 -18.90 -5.87
C SER A 95 -1.61 -17.98 -7.09
N ALA A 96 -0.52 -17.22 -7.26
CA ALA A 96 -0.27 -16.40 -8.44
C ALA A 96 1.22 -16.40 -8.79
N PHE A 97 1.53 -16.18 -10.08
CA PHE A 97 2.89 -15.97 -10.53
C PHE A 97 3.24 -14.49 -10.60
N SER A 98 4.42 -14.14 -10.10
CA SER A 98 5.12 -12.89 -10.39
C SER A 98 6.37 -13.23 -11.20
N GLY A 99 6.28 -13.10 -12.53
CA GLY A 99 7.33 -13.60 -13.42
C GLY A 99 7.49 -15.11 -13.26
N GLN A 100 8.66 -15.57 -12.84
CA GLN A 100 8.98 -16.99 -12.61
C GLN A 100 8.90 -17.41 -11.13
N THR A 101 8.45 -16.52 -10.25
CA THR A 101 8.21 -16.84 -8.83
C THR A 101 6.74 -17.15 -8.63
N LEU A 102 6.42 -18.34 -8.14
CA LEU A 102 5.09 -18.69 -7.66
C LEU A 102 4.95 -18.20 -6.23
N VAL A 103 3.95 -17.36 -5.96
CA VAL A 103 3.56 -16.96 -4.62
C VAL A 103 2.27 -17.68 -4.27
N ARG A 104 2.27 -18.37 -3.14
CA ARG A 104 1.08 -19.00 -2.55
C ARG A 104 0.83 -18.38 -1.19
N LYS A 105 -0.44 -18.19 -0.86
CA LYS A 105 -0.89 -17.92 0.51
C LYS A 105 -2.01 -18.86 0.89
N SER A 106 -1.91 -19.47 2.06
CA SER A 106 -2.99 -20.29 2.63
C SER A 106 -3.57 -19.61 3.85
N LEU A 107 -4.91 -19.57 3.92
CA LEU A 107 -5.70 -18.82 4.88
C LEU A 107 -6.57 -19.77 5.71
N SER A 108 -6.60 -19.59 7.03
CA SER A 108 -7.54 -20.27 7.91
C SER A 108 -7.87 -19.41 9.13
N LEU A 109 -9.02 -19.66 9.76
CA LEU A 109 -9.42 -18.98 10.99
C LEU A 109 -9.30 -19.93 12.18
N ASP A 110 -8.84 -19.40 13.30
CA ASP A 110 -8.93 -20.13 14.57
C ASP A 110 -10.41 -20.34 14.98
N ALA A 111 -10.69 -21.48 15.61
CA ALA A 111 -12.02 -21.78 16.12
C ALA A 111 -12.39 -20.92 17.34
N ASP A 112 -11.41 -20.71 18.23
CA ASP A 112 -11.64 -20.14 19.57
C ASP A 112 -11.09 -18.72 19.75
N ALA A 113 -10.42 -18.18 18.72
CA ALA A 113 -9.78 -16.87 18.78
C ALA A 113 -10.01 -16.09 17.47
N PRO A 114 -10.08 -14.75 17.54
CA PRO A 114 -10.28 -13.93 16.34
C PRO A 114 -8.97 -13.72 15.58
N ILE A 115 -8.35 -14.84 15.18
CA ILE A 115 -7.04 -14.89 14.53
C ILE A 115 -7.19 -15.51 13.14
N LEU A 116 -6.74 -14.75 12.14
CA LEU A 116 -6.48 -15.21 10.79
C LEU A 116 -5.05 -15.73 10.69
N HIS A 117 -4.92 -17.00 10.29
CA HIS A 117 -3.68 -17.67 9.97
C HIS A 117 -3.41 -17.55 8.49
N ILE A 118 -2.26 -16.97 8.15
CA ILE A 118 -1.76 -16.91 6.79
C ILE A 118 -0.42 -17.64 6.75
N ARG A 119 -0.20 -18.52 5.76
CA ARG A 119 1.15 -19.02 5.45
C ARG A 119 1.50 -18.62 4.04
N TYR A 120 2.58 -17.88 3.89
CA TYR A 120 3.16 -17.51 2.60
C TYR A 120 4.21 -18.52 2.19
N GLU A 121 4.19 -18.89 0.92
CA GLU A 121 5.19 -19.73 0.27
C GLU A 121 5.58 -19.10 -1.06
N MET A 122 6.88 -18.98 -1.31
CA MET A 122 7.43 -18.38 -2.51
C MET A 122 8.40 -19.37 -3.14
N SER A 123 8.11 -19.83 -4.35
CA SER A 123 8.92 -20.83 -5.05
C SER A 123 9.48 -20.26 -6.34
N ASN A 124 10.79 -20.40 -6.54
CA ASN A 124 11.47 -19.93 -7.75
C ASN A 124 11.52 -21.03 -8.81
N TYR A 125 10.76 -20.86 -9.88
CA TYR A 125 10.73 -21.78 -11.03
C TYR A 125 11.70 -21.38 -12.15
N SER A 126 12.43 -20.28 -11.99
CA SER A 126 13.46 -19.89 -12.95
C SER A 126 14.71 -20.76 -12.82
N GLY A 127 15.56 -20.69 -13.84
CA GLY A 127 16.89 -21.27 -13.81
C GLY A 127 17.94 -20.46 -13.04
N ASN A 128 17.58 -19.28 -12.55
CA ASN A 128 18.50 -18.33 -11.93
C ASN A 128 18.09 -18.04 -10.48
N PHE A 129 19.00 -17.50 -9.69
CA PHE A 129 18.65 -16.93 -8.39
C PHE A 129 17.64 -15.78 -8.56
N ALA A 130 16.58 -15.77 -7.74
CA ALA A 130 15.60 -14.70 -7.70
C ALA A 130 15.83 -13.85 -6.44
N ARG A 131 15.78 -12.52 -6.61
CA ARG A 131 15.84 -11.55 -5.51
C ARG A 131 14.76 -10.50 -5.70
N PHE A 132 13.93 -10.26 -4.70
CA PHE A 132 12.86 -9.28 -4.79
C PHE A 132 12.42 -8.75 -3.42
N THR A 133 11.72 -7.62 -3.43
CA THR A 133 11.00 -7.11 -2.24
C THR A 133 9.64 -7.78 -2.17
N PHE A 134 9.22 -8.16 -0.97
CA PHE A 134 7.87 -8.65 -0.69
C PHE A 134 7.26 -7.79 0.41
N GLY A 135 6.04 -7.29 0.21
CA GLY A 135 5.33 -6.51 1.21
C GLY A 135 3.88 -6.93 1.34
N ILE A 136 3.34 -6.72 2.53
CA ILE A 136 1.94 -6.97 2.90
C ILE A 136 1.37 -5.61 3.27
N HIS A 137 0.39 -5.12 2.50
CA HIS A 137 -0.10 -3.75 2.52
C HIS A 137 -1.54 -3.68 3.08
N PRO A 138 -1.74 -3.74 4.41
CA PRO A 138 -3.06 -3.56 4.99
C PRO A 138 -3.44 -2.08 5.05
N GLU A 139 -4.58 -1.73 4.47
CA GLU A 139 -5.19 -0.41 4.55
C GLU A 139 -6.22 -0.38 5.69
N LEU A 140 -5.88 0.25 6.81
CA LEU A 140 -6.68 0.24 8.04
C LEU A 140 -7.61 1.45 8.13
N ALA A 141 -8.89 1.19 8.32
CA ALA A 141 -9.91 2.19 8.63
C ALA A 141 -11.01 1.53 9.47
N VAL A 142 -10.73 1.26 10.76
CA VAL A 142 -11.65 0.55 11.64
C VAL A 142 -12.98 1.30 11.74
N ASN A 143 -14.06 0.68 11.27
CA ASN A 143 -15.37 1.32 11.13
C ASN A 143 -15.33 2.68 10.41
N GLY A 144 -14.44 2.83 9.41
CA GLY A 144 -14.22 4.07 8.66
C GLY A 144 -13.36 5.13 9.36
N ASN A 145 -12.90 4.90 10.60
CA ASN A 145 -12.21 5.91 11.42
C ASN A 145 -10.71 5.64 11.53
N TYR A 146 -9.95 6.00 10.50
CA TYR A 146 -8.49 5.82 10.48
C TYR A 146 -7.72 6.87 11.29
N ARG A 147 -8.24 8.12 11.39
CA ARG A 147 -7.57 9.21 12.15
C ARG A 147 -7.56 8.99 13.66
N GLN A 148 -8.42 8.10 14.16
CA GLN A 148 -8.54 7.77 15.57
C GLN A 148 -7.85 6.46 15.91
N LEU A 149 -7.07 5.91 14.97
CA LEU A 149 -6.20 4.77 15.22
C LEU A 149 -4.88 5.22 15.84
N ARG A 150 -4.29 4.34 16.63
CA ARG A 150 -2.92 4.48 17.12
C ARG A 150 -2.13 3.27 16.67
N PHE A 151 -1.00 3.48 16.00
CA PHE A 151 -0.11 2.38 15.64
C PHE A 151 0.87 2.10 16.79
N HIS A 152 1.37 0.88 16.83
CA HIS A 152 2.34 0.38 17.80
C HIS A 152 3.34 -0.52 17.08
N VAL A 153 4.63 -0.19 17.12
CA VAL A 153 5.70 -1.02 16.53
C VAL A 153 6.85 -1.14 17.55
N PRO A 154 7.31 -2.36 17.88
CA PRO A 154 8.42 -2.56 18.80
C PRO A 154 9.72 -2.10 18.13
N GLY A 155 10.23 -0.91 18.46
CA GLY A 155 11.51 -0.41 17.92
C GLY A 155 12.65 -0.61 18.90
N GLU A 156 13.76 0.07 18.64
CA GLU A 156 14.95 0.01 19.50
C GLU A 156 14.63 0.59 20.89
N GLY A 157 14.75 -0.25 21.92
CA GLY A 157 14.59 0.13 23.32
C GLY A 157 13.13 0.22 23.83
N ASP A 158 12.17 0.64 23.00
CA ASP A 158 10.76 0.80 23.40
C ASP A 158 9.78 0.60 22.22
N VAL A 159 8.48 0.49 22.53
CA VAL A 159 7.40 0.46 21.55
C VAL A 159 7.14 1.88 21.05
N LEU A 160 7.26 2.09 19.74
CA LEU A 160 6.87 3.33 19.10
C LEU A 160 5.35 3.35 18.91
N SER A 161 4.69 4.21 19.69
CA SER A 161 3.25 4.41 19.66
C SER A 161 2.90 5.83 19.23
N SER A 162 2.08 6.02 18.20
CA SER A 162 1.57 7.34 17.81
C SER A 162 0.20 7.27 17.11
N GLY A 163 -0.50 8.40 17.10
CA GLY A 163 -1.77 8.58 16.39
C GLY A 163 -1.59 9.15 14.98
N TYR A 164 -2.68 9.70 14.46
CA TYR A 164 -2.72 10.35 13.16
C TYR A 164 -1.73 11.50 13.04
N SER A 165 -0.93 11.50 11.96
CA SER A 165 0.17 12.45 11.73
C SER A 165 0.00 13.29 10.45
N GLY A 166 -1.19 13.26 9.84
CA GLY A 166 -1.48 14.03 8.62
C GLY A 166 -1.22 13.26 7.32
N PRO A 167 -1.75 13.76 6.19
CA PRO A 167 -1.59 13.11 4.88
C PRO A 167 -0.15 13.16 4.38
N GLY A 168 0.31 12.06 3.78
CA GLY A 168 1.67 11.91 3.25
C GLY A 168 2.73 11.60 4.30
N PHE A 169 2.36 11.48 5.59
CA PHE A 169 3.26 10.99 6.62
C PHE A 169 3.73 9.57 6.29
N ARG A 170 5.04 9.33 6.42
CA ARG A 170 5.67 8.02 6.20
C ARG A 170 6.80 7.81 7.18
N ARG A 171 6.92 6.60 7.72
CA ARG A 171 8.01 6.19 8.59
C ARG A 171 8.33 4.71 8.41
N TYR A 172 9.62 4.40 8.27
CA TYR A 172 10.12 3.02 8.29
C TYR A 172 10.66 2.72 9.69
N ILE A 173 10.25 1.58 10.24
CA ILE A 173 10.67 1.13 11.58
C ILE A 173 11.19 -0.31 11.43
N ALA A 174 12.40 -0.58 11.90
CA ALA A 174 12.93 -1.95 11.97
C ALA A 174 12.39 -2.61 13.26
N PRO A 175 11.48 -3.60 13.17
CA PRO A 175 10.84 -4.16 14.34
C PRO A 175 11.80 -5.07 15.13
N GLN A 176 11.95 -4.83 16.43
CA GLN A 176 12.79 -5.63 17.34
C GLN A 176 12.10 -6.91 17.82
N GLN A 177 10.79 -7.02 17.59
CA GLN A 177 9.99 -8.23 17.86
C GLN A 177 9.10 -8.50 16.65
N GLY A 178 8.64 -9.73 16.52
CA GLY A 178 7.85 -10.22 15.40
C GLY A 178 6.40 -9.74 15.35
N TRP A 179 6.13 -8.44 15.57
CA TRP A 179 4.77 -7.89 15.52
C TRP A 179 4.70 -6.40 15.20
N CYS A 180 3.54 -5.96 14.73
CA CYS A 180 3.10 -4.57 14.71
C CYS A 180 1.57 -4.51 14.90
N ALA A 181 1.05 -3.40 15.41
CA ALA A 181 -0.37 -3.29 15.74
C ALA A 181 -0.96 -1.89 15.51
N ALA A 182 -2.29 -1.84 15.44
CA ALA A 182 -3.09 -0.62 15.52
C ALA A 182 -4.28 -0.82 16.47
N THR A 183 -4.49 0.13 17.38
CA THR A 183 -5.64 0.15 18.30
C THR A 183 -6.69 1.16 17.85
N ALA A 184 -7.96 0.83 18.10
CA ALA A 184 -9.12 1.66 17.86
C ALA A 184 -9.79 2.06 19.20
N PRO A 185 -9.16 2.93 20.01
CA PRO A 185 -9.64 3.28 21.36
C PRO A 185 -10.96 4.08 21.37
N HIS A 186 -11.39 4.58 20.21
CA HIS A 186 -12.60 5.37 20.07
C HIS A 186 -13.89 4.54 20.10
N LEU A 187 -13.79 3.21 20.00
CA LEU A 187 -14.93 2.32 20.07
C LEU A 187 -15.31 2.04 21.54
N ASN A 188 -16.60 1.79 21.79
CA ASN A 188 -17.10 1.42 23.12
C ASN A 188 -16.39 0.19 23.72
N VAL A 189 -16.03 -0.76 22.85
CA VAL A 189 -15.10 -1.84 23.16
C VAL A 189 -13.90 -1.63 22.25
N PRO A 190 -12.73 -1.24 22.79
CA PRO A 190 -11.52 -1.07 22.00
C PRO A 190 -11.20 -2.34 21.21
N LEU A 191 -10.89 -2.15 19.93
CA LEU A 191 -10.43 -3.23 19.07
C LEU A 191 -8.95 -3.04 18.75
N LEU A 192 -8.27 -4.17 18.62
CA LEU A 192 -6.86 -4.29 18.26
C LEU A 192 -6.75 -5.04 16.94
N PHE A 193 -6.12 -4.41 15.96
CA PHE A 193 -5.59 -5.08 14.78
C PHE A 193 -4.10 -5.33 15.01
N MET A 194 -3.65 -6.58 14.99
CA MET A 194 -2.25 -6.92 15.25
C MET A 194 -1.77 -7.94 14.23
N GLN A 195 -0.64 -7.63 13.60
CA GLN A 195 0.07 -8.50 12.69
C GLN A 195 1.24 -9.13 13.43
N MET A 196 1.43 -10.44 13.27
CA MET A 196 2.51 -11.20 13.90
C MET A 196 3.24 -12.03 12.85
N PHE A 197 4.56 -12.05 12.93
CA PHE A 197 5.46 -12.67 11.96
C PHE A 197 6.72 -13.17 12.68
N PRO A 198 7.42 -14.20 12.18
CA PRO A 198 8.63 -14.68 12.82
C PRO A 198 9.68 -13.58 12.96
N GLU A 199 10.37 -13.56 14.09
CA GLU A 199 11.49 -12.64 14.33
C GLU A 199 12.58 -12.85 13.27
N GLY A 200 13.12 -11.75 12.73
CA GLY A 200 14.14 -11.79 11.68
C GLY A 200 13.64 -12.11 10.26
N VAL A 201 12.33 -12.16 10.03
CA VAL A 201 11.76 -12.28 8.66
C VAL A 201 11.43 -10.93 8.06
N ILE A 202 10.82 -10.02 8.83
CA ILE A 202 10.43 -8.69 8.38
C ILE A 202 11.56 -7.70 8.66
N ASP A 203 12.05 -7.04 7.62
CA ASP A 203 13.14 -6.06 7.74
C ASP A 203 12.62 -4.68 8.17
N SER A 204 11.40 -4.33 7.77
CA SER A 204 10.79 -3.06 8.14
C SER A 204 9.27 -3.13 8.22
N VAL A 205 8.70 -2.30 9.09
CA VAL A 205 7.29 -1.91 9.06
C VAL A 205 7.21 -0.47 8.57
N GLU A 206 6.60 -0.27 7.40
CA GLU A 206 6.25 1.05 6.89
C GLU A 206 4.92 1.50 7.51
N VAL A 207 4.97 2.59 8.26
CA VAL A 207 3.79 3.30 8.77
C VAL A 207 3.52 4.47 7.85
N TYR A 208 2.37 4.50 7.20
CA TYR A 208 2.08 5.51 6.19
C TYR A 208 0.62 5.97 6.24
N TYR A 209 0.40 7.28 6.10
CA TYR A 209 -0.91 7.87 5.86
C TYR A 209 -0.90 8.42 4.43
N PRO A 210 -1.78 7.95 3.53
CA PRO A 210 -1.73 8.36 2.15
C PRO A 210 -2.04 9.83 1.96
N LYS A 211 -1.52 10.43 0.88
CA LYS A 211 -1.80 11.83 0.53
C LYS A 211 -3.29 12.10 0.33
N VAL A 212 -4.04 11.08 -0.09
CA VAL A 212 -5.50 11.13 -0.25
C VAL A 212 -6.26 11.07 1.07
N ASP A 213 -5.55 10.83 2.17
CA ASP A 213 -6.06 10.92 3.54
C ASP A 213 -7.28 10.02 3.78
N SER A 214 -7.11 8.70 3.62
CA SER A 214 -8.22 7.73 3.64
C SER A 214 -8.06 6.59 4.66
N HIS A 215 -6.84 6.21 4.99
CA HIS A 215 -6.55 5.05 5.84
C HIS A 215 -5.18 5.17 6.54
N LEU A 216 -4.89 4.26 7.47
CA LEU A 216 -3.55 4.01 8.01
C LEU A 216 -2.98 2.77 7.33
N VAL A 217 -1.79 2.85 6.77
CA VAL A 217 -1.02 1.69 6.33
C VAL A 217 -0.05 1.29 7.43
N LEU A 218 -0.02 0.00 7.73
CA LEU A 218 0.93 -0.61 8.65
C LEU A 218 1.54 -1.82 7.94
N GLU A 219 2.54 -1.60 7.09
CA GLU A 219 2.99 -2.56 6.08
C GLU A 219 4.30 -3.24 6.48
N PRO A 220 4.31 -4.55 6.78
CA PRO A 220 5.52 -5.34 6.88
C PRO A 220 6.17 -5.56 5.52
N ILE A 221 7.47 -5.30 5.44
CA ILE A 221 8.28 -5.39 4.22
C ILE A 221 9.51 -6.27 4.47
N ILE A 222 9.78 -7.16 3.52
CA ILE A 222 11.00 -7.94 3.40
C ILE A 222 11.83 -7.38 2.23
N PHE A 223 12.99 -6.84 2.54
CA PHE A 223 13.95 -6.34 1.58
C PHE A 223 14.86 -7.46 1.09
N GLY A 224 14.51 -8.03 -0.06
CA GLY A 224 15.42 -8.93 -0.78
C GLY A 224 15.25 -10.39 -0.41
N VAL A 225 14.01 -10.88 -0.46
CA VAL A 225 13.69 -12.31 -0.50
C VAL A 225 14.55 -12.97 -1.58
N GLY A 226 15.47 -13.81 -1.15
CA GLY A 226 16.44 -14.51 -1.98
C GLY A 226 16.07 -15.98 -2.11
N ILE A 227 15.86 -16.47 -3.34
CA ILE A 227 15.42 -17.85 -3.58
C ILE A 227 16.23 -18.45 -4.72
N THR A 228 16.99 -19.50 -4.45
CA THR A 228 17.69 -20.26 -5.51
C THR A 228 16.71 -21.07 -6.36
N PRO A 229 17.10 -21.50 -7.58
CA PRO A 229 16.26 -22.34 -8.43
C PRO A 229 15.66 -23.54 -7.68
N GLN A 230 14.37 -23.78 -7.90
CA GLN A 230 13.58 -24.90 -7.35
C GLN A 230 13.55 -25.00 -5.81
N LYS A 231 13.93 -23.92 -5.10
CA LYS A 231 13.72 -23.80 -3.66
C LYS A 231 12.47 -22.99 -3.36
N THR A 232 11.99 -23.17 -2.13
CA THR A 232 10.85 -22.45 -1.57
C THR A 232 11.31 -21.72 -0.31
N ALA A 233 10.93 -20.45 -0.19
CA ALA A 233 10.95 -19.70 1.06
C ALA A 233 9.52 -19.67 1.61
N ALA A 234 9.36 -19.89 2.92
CA ALA A 234 8.04 -19.91 3.53
C ALA A 234 8.05 -19.32 4.94
N PHE A 235 6.97 -18.65 5.31
CA PHE A 235 6.77 -18.17 6.68
C PHE A 235 5.29 -18.08 7.03
N SER A 236 4.99 -18.25 8.31
CA SER A 236 3.67 -17.99 8.88
C SER A 236 3.48 -16.50 9.16
N TYR A 237 2.26 -16.03 9.08
CA TYR A 237 1.88 -14.66 9.37
C TYR A 237 0.46 -14.68 9.98
N LEU A 238 0.30 -14.12 11.17
CA LEU A 238 -0.96 -14.14 11.89
C LEU A 238 -1.53 -12.74 11.98
N VAL A 239 -2.84 -12.61 11.81
CA VAL A 239 -3.57 -11.36 12.03
C VAL A 239 -4.60 -11.57 13.12
N TYR A 240 -4.43 -10.92 14.26
CA TYR A 240 -5.44 -10.83 15.30
C TYR A 240 -6.31 -9.59 15.03
N PHE A 241 -7.64 -9.75 15.04
CA PHE A 241 -8.56 -8.62 15.05
C PHE A 241 -9.73 -8.86 15.98
N GLY A 242 -9.66 -8.28 17.18
CA GLY A 242 -10.62 -8.53 18.25
C GLY A 242 -10.50 -7.53 19.40
N PRO A 243 -11.17 -7.79 20.54
CA PRO A 243 -11.13 -6.92 21.71
C PRO A 243 -9.71 -6.79 22.26
N GLY A 244 -9.23 -5.56 22.41
CA GLY A 244 -7.89 -5.32 22.92
C GLY A 244 -7.49 -3.86 22.83
N ASP A 245 -6.51 -3.50 23.64
CA ASP A 245 -5.85 -2.20 23.65
C ASP A 245 -4.32 -2.38 23.71
N GLU A 246 -3.59 -1.28 23.86
CA GLU A 246 -2.12 -1.28 23.94
C GLU A 246 -1.58 -2.20 25.04
N SER A 247 -2.27 -2.32 26.18
CA SER A 247 -1.84 -3.14 27.32
C SER A 247 -1.99 -4.64 27.06
N SER A 248 -2.89 -5.02 26.14
CA SER A 248 -3.13 -6.42 25.77
C SER A 248 -2.14 -7.00 24.75
N ILE A 249 -1.39 -6.14 24.05
CA ILE A 249 -0.46 -6.56 22.98
C ILE A 249 0.58 -7.58 23.48
N PRO A 250 1.29 -7.37 24.62
CA PRO A 250 2.32 -8.30 25.06
C PRO A 250 1.80 -9.70 25.37
N SER A 251 0.61 -9.81 25.99
CA SER A 251 0.03 -11.12 26.30
C SER A 251 -0.44 -11.85 25.05
N ILE A 252 -1.12 -11.14 24.12
CA ILE A 252 -1.56 -11.72 22.85
C ILE A 252 -0.35 -12.20 22.05
N TYR A 253 0.72 -11.40 21.93
CA TYR A 253 1.94 -11.83 21.25
C TYR A 253 2.58 -13.05 21.91
N ALA A 254 2.74 -13.03 23.24
CA ALA A 254 3.39 -14.11 23.98
C ALA A 254 2.65 -15.45 23.83
N GLU A 255 1.32 -15.42 23.78
CA GLU A 255 0.49 -16.59 23.56
C GLU A 255 0.63 -17.15 22.14
N GLN A 256 0.80 -16.30 21.12
CA GLN A 256 0.77 -16.74 19.72
C GLN A 256 2.15 -16.99 19.11
N LYS A 257 3.22 -16.38 19.64
CA LYS A 257 4.54 -16.40 19.01
C LYS A 257 5.11 -17.79 18.75
N HIS A 258 4.73 -18.79 19.56
CA HIS A 258 5.18 -20.17 19.39
C HIS A 258 4.64 -20.85 18.11
N ARG A 259 3.60 -20.27 17.50
CA ARG A 259 3.00 -20.73 16.25
C ARG A 259 3.68 -20.12 15.02
N LEU A 260 4.57 -19.15 15.23
CA LEU A 260 5.29 -18.47 14.16
C LEU A 260 6.47 -19.34 13.72
N THR A 261 6.44 -19.76 12.46
CA THR A 261 7.45 -20.62 11.84
C THR A 261 8.00 -19.95 10.59
N SER A 262 9.28 -20.16 10.32
CA SER A 262 9.91 -19.75 9.07
C SER A 262 10.85 -20.82 8.54
N GLU A 263 10.83 -21.03 7.23
CA GLU A 263 11.84 -21.76 6.45
C GLU A 263 12.71 -20.78 5.65
N TYR A 264 12.70 -19.52 6.09
CA TYR A 264 13.40 -18.39 5.51
C TYR A 264 13.88 -17.46 6.63
N THR A 265 15.09 -16.93 6.54
CA THR A 265 15.49 -15.77 7.36
C THR A 265 15.98 -14.65 6.44
N SER A 266 15.70 -13.38 6.78
CA SER A 266 16.20 -12.27 5.95
C SER A 266 17.73 -12.13 5.98
N ALA A 267 18.37 -12.79 6.95
CA ALA A 267 19.81 -12.92 7.09
C ALA A 267 20.41 -14.15 6.38
N ASP A 268 19.60 -15.00 5.71
CA ASP A 268 20.13 -16.14 4.97
C ASP A 268 21.10 -15.64 3.90
N PRO A 269 22.34 -16.15 3.85
CA PRO A 269 23.34 -15.69 2.91
C PRO A 269 22.80 -15.88 1.49
N ILE A 270 22.79 -14.79 0.72
CA ILE A 270 22.59 -14.85 -0.72
C ILE A 270 23.75 -15.70 -1.25
N PRO A 271 23.50 -16.89 -1.84
CA PRO A 271 24.59 -17.68 -2.38
C PRO A 271 25.34 -16.84 -3.41
N GLU A 272 26.66 -16.79 -3.28
CA GLU A 272 27.50 -16.09 -4.26
C GLU A 272 27.31 -16.74 -5.63
N ALA A 273 27.54 -15.98 -6.71
CA ALA A 273 27.27 -16.45 -8.08
C ALA A 273 28.01 -17.76 -8.45
N GLU A 274 29.05 -18.11 -7.70
CA GLU A 274 29.85 -19.34 -7.86
C GLU A 274 29.22 -20.58 -7.19
N ASP A 275 28.31 -20.38 -6.22
CA ASP A 275 27.65 -21.46 -5.46
C ASP A 275 26.34 -21.94 -6.10
N ILE A 276 25.90 -21.31 -7.19
CA ILE A 276 24.70 -21.71 -7.94
C ILE A 276 25.09 -22.88 -8.84
N PRO A 277 24.63 -24.13 -8.57
CA PRO A 277 24.94 -25.23 -9.46
C PRO A 277 24.30 -24.93 -10.82
N ARG A 278 25.14 -24.84 -11.85
CA ARG A 278 24.68 -24.74 -13.24
C ARG A 278 24.07 -26.08 -13.62
N TYR A 279 22.79 -26.27 -13.32
CA TYR A 279 22.07 -27.44 -13.79
C TYR A 279 21.85 -27.29 -15.30
N GLU A 280 22.45 -28.18 -16.08
CA GLU A 280 22.07 -28.38 -17.47
C GLU A 280 20.61 -28.84 -17.50
N PHE A 281 19.73 -27.99 -18.04
CA PHE A 281 18.32 -28.29 -18.15
C PHE A 281 18.12 -29.57 -18.97
N ALA A 282 17.39 -30.52 -18.41
CA ALA A 282 16.61 -31.45 -19.22
C ALA A 282 15.72 -30.59 -20.13
N LYS A 283 15.92 -30.73 -21.44
CA LYS A 283 15.09 -30.08 -22.46
C LYS A 283 13.61 -30.27 -22.08
N PRO A 284 12.81 -29.20 -21.98
CA PRO A 284 11.37 -29.33 -21.80
C PRO A 284 10.84 -30.23 -22.92
N GLY A 285 10.18 -31.33 -22.56
CA GLY A 285 9.49 -32.15 -23.52
C GLY A 285 8.43 -31.32 -24.25
N GLY A 286 8.69 -31.05 -25.54
CA GLY A 286 7.70 -31.06 -26.61
C GLY A 286 6.42 -30.23 -26.45
N PHE A 287 6.45 -29.06 -25.82
CA PHE A 287 5.44 -28.03 -26.05
C PHE A 287 6.11 -26.82 -26.69
N GLU A 288 5.95 -26.68 -28.01
CA GLU A 288 6.25 -25.42 -28.72
C GLU A 288 5.26 -24.35 -28.22
N ILE A 289 5.70 -23.59 -27.22
CA ILE A 289 5.07 -22.30 -26.91
C ILE A 289 5.64 -21.33 -27.93
N HIS A 290 4.87 -21.05 -28.99
CA HIS A 290 5.14 -19.88 -29.82
C HIS A 290 4.91 -18.64 -28.93
N PRO A 291 5.94 -17.84 -28.62
CA PRO A 291 5.71 -16.56 -27.98
C PRO A 291 4.81 -15.75 -28.92
N PRO A 292 3.68 -15.20 -28.45
CA PRO A 292 2.91 -14.29 -29.29
C PRO A 292 3.84 -13.13 -29.67
N GLU A 293 3.86 -12.79 -30.96
CA GLU A 293 4.57 -11.59 -31.41
C GLU A 293 4.12 -10.41 -30.54
N PRO A 294 5.04 -9.56 -30.07
CA PRO A 294 4.67 -8.38 -29.31
C PRO A 294 3.64 -7.60 -30.14
N PRO A 295 2.50 -7.20 -29.56
CA PRO A 295 1.48 -6.48 -30.31
C PRO A 295 2.14 -5.25 -30.92
N ARG A 296 2.14 -5.17 -32.26
CA ARG A 296 2.57 -3.96 -32.96
C ARG A 296 1.61 -2.85 -32.56
N ILE A 297 2.06 -1.97 -31.68
CA ILE A 297 1.32 -0.76 -31.31
C ILE A 297 1.13 0.02 -32.60
N PRO A 298 -0.10 0.21 -33.07
CA PRO A 298 -0.33 0.98 -34.27
C PRO A 298 0.16 2.42 -34.04
N GLU A 299 0.84 3.03 -35.03
CA GLU A 299 1.37 4.39 -34.89
C GLU A 299 0.31 5.43 -34.50
N HIS A 300 -0.97 5.18 -34.82
CA HIS A 300 -2.10 6.00 -34.39
C HIS A 300 -2.34 5.95 -32.87
N ALA A 301 -2.10 4.81 -32.21
CA ALA A 301 -2.26 4.68 -30.75
C ALA A 301 -1.19 5.48 -29.99
N ILE A 302 0.00 5.64 -30.56
CA ILE A 302 1.04 6.53 -30.01
C ILE A 302 0.61 7.99 -30.14
N HIS A 303 0.02 8.36 -31.28
CA HIS A 303 -0.52 9.70 -31.49
C HIS A 303 -1.67 10.01 -30.51
N ASP A 304 -2.57 9.06 -30.26
CA ASP A 304 -3.71 9.23 -29.35
C ASP A 304 -3.25 9.40 -27.88
N VAL A 305 -2.23 8.65 -27.46
CA VAL A 305 -1.61 8.81 -26.13
C VAL A 305 -0.93 10.19 -26.02
N VAL A 306 -0.22 10.65 -27.07
CA VAL A 306 0.41 11.98 -27.07
C VAL A 306 -0.64 13.11 -27.02
N GLN A 307 -1.78 12.95 -27.70
CA GLN A 307 -2.88 13.92 -27.63
C GLN A 307 -3.55 13.93 -26.24
N ALA A 308 -3.81 12.75 -25.66
CA ALA A 308 -4.38 12.65 -24.30
C ALA A 308 -3.47 13.27 -23.24
N VAL A 309 -2.14 13.09 -23.36
CA VAL A 309 -1.16 13.75 -22.48
C VAL A 309 -1.19 15.27 -22.66
N ARG A 310 -1.30 15.77 -23.89
CA ARG A 310 -1.41 17.22 -24.16
C ARG A 310 -2.71 17.82 -23.64
N GLU A 311 -3.83 17.11 -23.75
CA GLU A 311 -5.13 17.51 -23.21
C GLU A 311 -5.04 17.61 -21.68
N GLY A 312 -4.52 16.56 -21.02
CA GLY A 312 -4.33 16.54 -19.57
C GLY A 312 -3.37 17.64 -19.06
N MET A 313 -2.34 17.99 -19.83
CA MET A 313 -1.48 19.14 -19.52
C MET A 313 -2.21 20.48 -19.62
N ARG A 314 -3.10 20.67 -20.60
CA ARG A 314 -3.93 21.89 -20.69
C ARG A 314 -4.92 21.99 -19.55
N GLU A 315 -5.55 20.88 -19.16
CA GLU A 315 -6.47 20.83 -18.02
C GLU A 315 -5.74 21.13 -16.71
N ALA A 316 -4.53 20.58 -16.51
CA ALA A 316 -3.68 20.90 -15.37
C ALA A 316 -3.27 22.38 -15.35
N GLU A 317 -2.91 22.97 -16.50
CA GLU A 317 -2.58 24.38 -16.61
C GLU A 317 -3.80 25.28 -16.29
N ALA A 318 -5.00 24.90 -16.75
CA ALA A 318 -6.24 25.59 -16.43
C ALA A 318 -6.57 25.52 -14.94
N ALA A 319 -6.40 24.35 -14.32
CA ALA A 319 -6.60 24.14 -12.88
C ALA A 319 -5.61 24.97 -12.04
N VAL A 320 -4.35 25.05 -12.45
CA VAL A 320 -3.34 25.90 -11.81
C VAL A 320 -3.70 27.37 -11.96
N ARG A 321 -4.13 27.83 -13.14
CA ARG A 321 -4.60 29.22 -13.33
C ARG A 321 -5.81 29.54 -12.45
N GLN A 322 -6.74 28.60 -12.29
CA GLN A 322 -7.92 28.77 -11.45
C GLN A 322 -7.57 28.81 -9.96
N ALA A 323 -6.65 27.94 -9.52
CA ALA A 323 -6.12 27.96 -8.16
C ALA A 323 -5.37 29.26 -7.85
N MET A 324 -4.55 29.75 -8.80
CA MET A 324 -3.86 31.03 -8.69
C MET A 324 -4.81 32.22 -8.64
N LYS A 325 -5.93 32.17 -9.38
CA LYS A 325 -6.99 33.18 -9.30
C LYS A 325 -7.65 33.17 -7.92
N GLY A 326 -7.99 31.99 -7.39
CA GLY A 326 -8.55 31.86 -6.05
C GLY A 326 -7.59 32.32 -4.94
N LEU A 327 -6.29 32.06 -5.10
CA LEU A 327 -5.26 32.54 -4.18
C LEU A 327 -5.13 34.07 -4.21
N ALA A 328 -5.16 34.66 -5.41
CA ALA A 328 -5.12 36.12 -5.57
C ALA A 328 -6.36 36.81 -4.98
N GLU A 329 -7.55 36.23 -5.16
CA GLU A 329 -8.81 36.71 -4.58
C GLU A 329 -8.82 36.56 -3.03
N SER A 330 -8.29 35.46 -2.50
CA SER A 330 -8.16 35.23 -1.06
C SER A 330 -7.14 36.17 -0.40
N LEU A 331 -6.05 36.50 -1.09
CA LEU A 331 -5.07 37.48 -0.62
C LEU A 331 -5.64 38.90 -0.66
N ASP A 332 -6.37 39.27 -1.71
CA ASP A 332 -7.08 40.56 -1.82
C ASP A 332 -8.16 40.69 -0.72
N TRP A 333 -8.90 39.62 -0.43
CA TRP A 333 -9.85 39.58 0.68
C TRP A 333 -9.15 39.73 2.03
N GLY A 334 -8.09 38.97 2.30
CA GLY A 334 -7.33 39.04 3.56
C GLY A 334 -6.68 40.41 3.81
N LEU A 335 -6.27 41.11 2.75
CA LEU A 335 -5.78 42.49 2.79
C LEU A 335 -6.89 43.48 3.14
N ARG A 336 -8.09 43.32 2.56
CA ARG A 336 -9.27 44.16 2.85
C ARG A 336 -9.77 43.98 4.30
N THR A 337 -9.72 42.76 4.83
CA THR A 337 -10.17 42.47 6.20
C THR A 337 -9.18 42.98 7.26
N LYS A 338 -7.88 43.03 6.95
CA LYS A 338 -6.85 43.57 7.87
C LYS A 338 -6.76 45.10 7.90
N LEU A 339 -7.21 45.79 6.84
CA LEU A 339 -7.00 47.24 6.70
C LEU A 339 -8.22 48.11 7.07
N GLY A 340 -9.37 47.52 7.41
CA GLY A 340 -10.47 48.23 8.07
C GLY A 340 -10.82 49.61 7.49
N ALA A 341 -10.93 49.77 6.17
CA ALA A 341 -11.34 51.04 5.58
C ALA A 341 -11.95 50.88 4.17
N GLN A 342 -13.06 51.60 3.95
CA GLN A 342 -13.49 52.08 2.65
C GLN A 342 -12.40 53.01 2.06
N GLU A 343 -12.39 53.08 0.73
CA GLU A 343 -11.56 53.91 -0.17
C GLU A 343 -10.30 53.26 -0.76
N THR A 344 -10.21 53.39 -2.09
CA THR A 344 -9.27 52.80 -3.04
C THR A 344 -7.80 53.18 -2.78
N PRO A 345 -6.84 52.23 -2.80
CA PRO A 345 -5.42 52.55 -2.64
C PRO A 345 -4.77 53.00 -3.98
N PRO A 346 -3.69 53.79 -3.92
CA PRO A 346 -2.97 54.28 -5.10
C PRO A 346 -2.24 53.13 -5.82
N GLU A 347 -2.15 53.21 -7.15
CA GLU A 347 -1.45 52.20 -7.95
C GLU A 347 0.04 52.09 -7.55
N PRO A 348 0.59 50.87 -7.45
CA PRO A 348 2.01 50.69 -7.16
C PRO A 348 2.88 51.25 -8.29
N PRO A 349 4.08 51.79 -7.99
CA PRO A 349 4.99 52.36 -8.97
C PRO A 349 5.23 51.40 -10.14
N ARG A 350 5.22 51.95 -11.37
CA ARG A 350 5.22 51.20 -12.63
C ARG A 350 6.39 50.22 -12.78
N ASP A 351 7.51 50.46 -12.11
CA ASP A 351 8.71 49.59 -12.09
C ASP A 351 8.49 48.27 -11.36
N LEU A 352 7.79 48.28 -10.21
CA LEU A 352 7.55 47.07 -9.41
C LEU A 352 6.62 46.09 -10.12
N ARG A 353 5.66 46.61 -10.90
CA ARG A 353 4.82 45.77 -11.78
C ARG A 353 5.64 45.07 -12.86
N GLN A 354 6.63 45.75 -13.44
CA GLN A 354 7.47 45.14 -14.49
C GLN A 354 8.43 44.09 -13.93
N GLU A 355 9.04 44.33 -12.77
CA GLU A 355 9.91 43.33 -12.13
C GLU A 355 9.12 42.09 -11.67
N ARG A 356 7.92 42.28 -11.12
CA ARG A 356 7.02 41.17 -10.77
C ARG A 356 6.68 40.31 -12.00
N MET A 357 6.36 40.94 -13.13
CA MET A 357 6.05 40.21 -14.36
C MET A 357 7.26 39.44 -14.90
N LYS A 358 8.48 39.99 -14.79
CA LYS A 358 9.71 39.28 -15.19
C LYS A 358 9.98 38.03 -14.35
N ILE A 359 9.76 38.09 -13.04
CA ILE A 359 9.93 36.93 -12.14
C ILE A 359 8.93 35.83 -12.50
N LEU A 360 7.66 36.20 -12.68
CA LEU A 360 6.60 35.25 -13.04
C LEU A 360 6.82 34.62 -14.41
N GLN A 361 7.29 35.40 -15.39
CA GLN A 361 7.64 34.87 -16.70
C GLN A 361 8.87 33.94 -16.63
N GLY A 362 9.82 34.21 -15.74
CA GLY A 362 10.94 33.31 -15.46
C GLY A 362 10.49 31.93 -14.94
N VAL A 363 9.42 31.86 -14.13
CA VAL A 363 8.84 30.58 -13.69
C VAL A 363 8.22 29.82 -14.86
N ALA A 364 7.44 30.50 -15.70
CA ALA A 364 6.82 29.90 -16.88
C ALA A 364 7.87 29.37 -17.89
N GLU A 365 9.03 30.01 -17.95
CA GLU A 365 10.17 29.60 -18.79
C GLU A 365 11.12 28.61 -18.11
N GLY A 366 10.82 28.17 -16.88
CA GLY A 366 11.63 27.21 -16.11
C GLY A 366 12.96 27.77 -15.58
N ARG A 367 13.13 29.10 -15.58
CA ARG A 367 14.34 29.80 -15.08
C ARG A 367 14.38 29.89 -13.55
N TYR A 368 13.24 29.73 -12.88
CA TYR A 368 13.13 29.70 -11.42
C TYR A 368 12.22 28.55 -11.00
N SER A 369 12.57 27.88 -9.90
CA SER A 369 11.60 27.06 -9.18
C SER A 369 10.51 27.94 -8.51
N VAL A 370 9.37 27.34 -8.18
CA VAL A 370 8.26 28.04 -7.52
C VAL A 370 8.70 28.63 -6.16
N GLU A 371 9.54 27.91 -5.43
CA GLU A 371 10.11 28.36 -4.15
C GLU A 371 11.09 29.53 -4.29
N GLU A 372 11.93 29.53 -5.33
CA GLU A 372 12.83 30.65 -5.62
C GLU A 372 12.06 31.90 -6.05
N ALA A 373 11.03 31.73 -6.88
CA ALA A 373 10.18 32.83 -7.30
C ALA A 373 9.39 33.44 -6.13
N ALA A 374 8.93 32.61 -5.18
CA ALA A 374 8.27 33.10 -3.96
C ALA A 374 9.21 34.01 -3.16
N LYS A 375 10.46 33.59 -2.92
CA LYS A 375 11.47 34.40 -2.21
C LYS A 375 11.83 35.70 -2.95
N LEU A 376 11.92 35.65 -4.28
CA LEU A 376 12.19 36.85 -5.09
C LEU A 376 11.03 37.84 -5.04
N LEU A 377 9.79 37.35 -5.02
CA LEU A 377 8.60 38.19 -4.90
C LEU A 377 8.45 38.77 -3.49
N GLU A 378 8.78 38.01 -2.44
CA GLU A 378 8.83 38.52 -1.06
C GLU A 378 9.83 39.67 -0.92
N ASN A 379 11.06 39.49 -1.43
CA ASN A 379 12.08 40.56 -1.46
C ASN A 379 11.64 41.78 -2.29
N LEU A 380 10.81 41.59 -3.33
CA LEU A 380 10.28 42.69 -4.13
C LEU A 380 9.25 43.51 -3.36
N VAL A 381 8.44 42.84 -2.53
CA VAL A 381 7.43 43.46 -1.66
C VAL A 381 8.10 44.21 -0.51
N GLU A 382 9.23 43.73 0.03
CA GLU A 382 9.98 44.44 1.06
C GLU A 382 10.65 45.74 0.58
N ARG A 383 10.81 45.90 -0.75
CA ARG A 383 11.50 47.05 -1.38
C ARG A 383 10.55 48.14 -1.89
N GLY A 384 9.25 47.92 -1.88
CA GLY A 384 8.22 48.85 -2.35
C GLY A 384 7.31 49.29 -1.21
#